data_AF-A0AAD4E2C9-F1
#
_entry.id   AF-A0AAD4E2C9-F1
#
_cell.length_a   1.000
_cell.length_b   1.000
_cell.length_c   1.000
_cell.angle_alpha   90.00
_cell.angle_beta   90.00
_cell.angle_gamma   90.00
#
_symmetry.space_group_name_H-M   'P 1'
#
loop_
_entity.id
_entity.type
_entity.pdbx_description
1 polymer ?
#
loop_
_entity_poly.entity_id
_entity_poly.type
_entity_poly.pdbx_seq_one_letter_code
_entity_poly.pdbx_strand_id
1 'polypeptide(L)'
;MEFISSQNDKLVIHDSKGFEPGEADNIKIVRDFMERRRAMPALKDQLHAVWLCFEIPCAGGRLLETGTEDFLESKRSGMLGDVPIIAVFTKYDMLIDRMERTLDETSINGLSNKAIEELAKNKADAELEDTCIGPLKQFAGPDIPYATTSTAIDYEETLMHLIQITENCVDQYFVPQAAVITSIAQRIQPGLKMKASIEVGKRRYWKTLSLGTIFMKHKMRDCLYVLHTDIVDVWDFNDPHHYLLSAEFRELMIKWSKLDLQKDIDASLSATRRSSASCPTSST
;
A
#
# COMPACT_ATOMS: atom_id res chain seq x y z
N MET A 1 20.72 -8.74 -4.23
CA MET A 1 21.20 -8.54 -2.84
C MET A 1 19.99 -8.22 -1.98
N GLU A 2 19.89 -8.74 -0.76
CA GLU A 2 18.74 -8.46 0.11
C GLU A 2 19.06 -7.32 1.06
N PHE A 3 18.12 -6.38 1.12
CA PHE A 3 18.12 -5.26 2.03
C PHE A 3 16.97 -5.44 3.02
N ILE A 4 17.31 -5.39 4.29
CA ILE A 4 16.37 -5.42 5.42
C ILE A 4 16.65 -4.16 6.22
N SER A 5 15.62 -3.33 6.40
CA SER A 5 15.77 -2.11 7.18
C SER A 5 15.91 -2.46 8.66
N SER A 6 16.85 -1.82 9.36
CA SER A 6 16.94 -1.92 10.83
C SER A 6 15.71 -1.35 11.54
N GLN A 7 14.94 -0.49 10.86
CA GLN A 7 13.71 0.09 11.36
C GLN A 7 12.47 -0.75 11.04
N ASN A 8 12.58 -1.74 10.13
CA ASN A 8 11.45 -2.55 9.69
C ASN A 8 11.95 -3.88 9.15
N ASP A 9 12.05 -4.88 10.02
CA ASP A 9 12.47 -6.23 9.66
C ASP A 9 11.38 -7.01 8.90
N LYS A 10 10.16 -6.46 8.82
CA LYS A 10 9.01 -7.03 8.12
C LYS A 10 8.98 -6.64 6.63
N LEU A 11 9.79 -5.66 6.21
CA LEU A 11 9.98 -5.28 4.80
C LEU A 11 11.35 -5.77 4.31
N VAL A 12 11.34 -6.72 3.39
CA VAL A 12 12.54 -7.25 2.73
C VAL A 12 12.52 -6.83 1.26
N ILE A 13 13.55 -6.10 0.82
CA ILE A 13 13.72 -5.67 -0.57
C ILE A 13 14.86 -6.48 -1.17
N HIS A 14 14.62 -7.13 -2.30
CA HIS A 14 15.68 -7.81 -3.06
C HIS A 14 16.02 -7.00 -4.30
N ASP A 15 17.27 -6.57 -4.41
CA ASP A 15 17.82 -5.95 -5.61
C ASP A 15 18.32 -7.03 -6.59
N SER A 16 17.73 -7.08 -7.79
CA SER A 16 18.09 -8.03 -8.85
C SER A 16 19.40 -7.69 -9.56
N LYS A 17 19.99 -6.51 -9.29
CA LYS A 17 21.18 -5.95 -9.96
C LYS A 17 20.98 -5.52 -11.43
N GLY A 18 19.74 -5.49 -11.92
CA GLY A 18 19.39 -4.96 -13.25
C GLY A 18 19.54 -5.95 -14.42
N PHE A 19 19.16 -5.48 -15.61
CA PHE A 19 19.22 -6.21 -16.87
C PHE A 19 20.14 -5.46 -17.84
N GLU A 20 21.44 -5.43 -17.58
CA GLU A 20 22.38 -4.70 -18.45
C GLU A 20 22.54 -5.40 -19.82
N PRO A 21 22.71 -4.64 -20.92
CA PRO A 21 22.96 -5.21 -22.24
C PRO A 21 24.20 -6.10 -22.28
N GLY A 22 24.02 -7.39 -22.58
CA GLY A 22 25.11 -8.39 -22.67
C GLY A 22 25.09 -9.46 -21.58
N GLU A 23 24.24 -9.32 -20.56
CA GLU A 23 24.10 -10.28 -19.47
C GLU A 23 22.90 -11.22 -19.70
N ALA A 24 23.01 -12.12 -20.68
CA ALA A 24 21.96 -13.08 -21.05
C ALA A 24 21.50 -13.99 -19.88
N ASP A 25 22.34 -14.16 -18.85
CA ASP A 25 22.05 -15.00 -17.69
C ASP A 25 21.14 -14.32 -16.64
N ASN A 26 20.95 -13.00 -16.68
CA ASN A 26 20.22 -12.27 -15.63
C ASN A 26 18.74 -12.64 -15.55
N ILE A 27 18.10 -12.88 -16.70
CA ILE A 27 16.69 -13.31 -16.73
C ILE A 27 16.53 -14.68 -16.09
N LYS A 28 17.48 -15.59 -16.32
CA LYS A 28 17.49 -16.90 -15.68
C LYS A 28 17.67 -16.76 -14.17
N ILE A 29 18.59 -15.91 -13.72
CA ILE A 29 18.81 -15.64 -12.29
C ILE A 29 17.53 -15.12 -11.63
N VAL A 30 16.86 -14.15 -12.25
CA VAL A 30 15.60 -13.59 -11.74
C VAL A 30 14.50 -14.65 -11.71
N ARG A 31 14.38 -15.46 -12.77
CA ARG A 31 13.40 -16.56 -12.83
C ARG A 31 13.64 -17.58 -11.73
N ASP A 32 14.88 -18.07 -11.59
CA ASP A 32 15.26 -19.03 -10.56
C ASP A 32 15.02 -18.47 -9.15
N PHE A 33 15.26 -17.16 -8.95
CA PHE A 33 14.91 -16.49 -7.70
C PHE A 33 13.40 -16.48 -7.44
N MET A 34 12.59 -16.08 -8.43
CA MET A 34 11.13 -16.05 -8.31
C MET A 34 10.55 -17.44 -8.04
N GLU A 35 11.04 -18.47 -8.73
CA GLU A 35 10.63 -19.86 -8.52
C GLU A 35 10.99 -20.36 -7.11
N ARG A 36 12.21 -20.11 -6.65
CA ARG A 36 12.63 -20.46 -5.28
C ARG A 36 11.77 -19.76 -4.23
N ARG A 37 11.49 -18.47 -4.40
CA ARG A 37 10.65 -17.71 -3.47
C ARG A 37 9.20 -18.19 -3.49
N ARG A 38 8.65 -18.52 -4.66
CA ARG A 38 7.31 -19.13 -4.77
C ARG A 38 7.22 -20.47 -4.03
N ALA A 39 8.27 -21.28 -4.08
CA ALA A 39 8.30 -22.60 -3.44
C ALA A 39 8.46 -22.54 -1.91
N MET A 40 8.65 -21.37 -1.30
CA MET A 40 8.79 -21.25 0.15
C MET A 40 7.48 -21.58 0.89
N PRO A 41 7.53 -22.38 1.97
CA PRO A 41 6.32 -22.80 2.68
C PRO A 41 5.70 -21.68 3.53
N ALA A 42 6.51 -20.75 4.03
CA ALA A 42 6.04 -19.64 4.84
C ALA A 42 5.78 -18.40 3.99
N LEU A 43 4.58 -17.82 4.10
CA LEU A 43 4.17 -16.64 3.33
C LEU A 43 5.17 -15.49 3.45
N LYS A 44 5.69 -15.22 4.66
CA LYS A 44 6.69 -14.17 4.91
C LYS A 44 7.98 -14.31 4.06
N ASP A 45 8.30 -15.53 3.62
CA ASP A 45 9.50 -15.84 2.87
C ASP A 45 9.22 -15.91 1.36
N GLN A 46 7.96 -15.81 0.94
CA GLN A 46 7.54 -15.77 -0.46
C GLN A 46 7.75 -14.38 -1.07
N LEU A 47 7.76 -14.32 -2.41
CA LEU A 47 7.82 -13.06 -3.15
C LEU A 47 6.41 -12.47 -3.29
N HIS A 48 6.21 -11.25 -2.79
CA HIS A 48 4.90 -10.62 -2.73
C HIS A 48 4.61 -9.70 -3.92
N ALA A 49 5.60 -8.96 -4.41
CA ALA A 49 5.48 -8.09 -5.58
C ALA A 49 6.85 -7.89 -6.23
N VAL A 50 6.83 -7.49 -7.50
CA VAL A 50 8.02 -7.07 -8.25
C VAL A 50 7.82 -5.63 -8.71
N TRP A 51 8.77 -4.77 -8.36
CA TRP A 51 8.90 -3.45 -8.96
C TRP A 51 9.86 -3.53 -10.14
N LEU A 52 9.34 -3.31 -11.34
CA LEU A 52 10.15 -3.20 -12.54
C LEU A 52 10.47 -1.73 -12.77
N CYS A 53 11.65 -1.31 -12.33
CA CYS A 53 12.06 0.08 -12.35
C CYS A 53 12.59 0.51 -13.73
N PHE A 54 12.05 1.60 -14.24
CA PHE A 54 12.46 2.27 -15.46
C PHE A 54 12.96 3.66 -15.11
N GLU A 55 14.11 4.05 -15.64
CA GLU A 55 14.46 5.46 -15.69
C GLU A 55 13.67 6.13 -16.82
N ILE A 56 12.97 7.23 -16.53
CA ILE A 56 12.25 7.97 -17.57
C ILE A 56 13.25 8.47 -18.62
N PRO A 57 13.12 8.08 -19.90
CA PRO A 57 14.12 8.40 -20.90
C PRO A 57 14.35 9.91 -21.08
N CYS A 58 15.62 10.25 -21.33
CA CYS A 58 16.04 11.58 -21.71
C CYS A 58 16.62 11.57 -23.14
N ALA A 59 16.36 12.63 -23.91
CA ALA A 59 16.94 12.85 -25.24
C ALA A 59 16.74 11.69 -26.24
N GLY A 60 15.57 11.04 -26.23
CA GLY A 60 15.25 9.97 -27.19
C GLY A 60 15.83 8.59 -26.85
N GLY A 61 16.24 8.36 -25.59
CA GLY A 61 16.56 7.03 -25.09
C GLY A 61 15.38 6.05 -25.24
N ARG A 62 15.68 4.76 -25.33
CA ARG A 62 14.65 3.71 -25.38
C ARG A 62 14.24 3.32 -23.97
N LEU A 63 12.93 3.17 -23.73
CA LEU A 63 12.39 2.67 -22.47
C LEU A 63 12.64 1.18 -22.29
N LEU A 64 12.37 0.40 -23.35
CA LEU A 64 12.45 -1.05 -23.33
C LEU A 64 13.78 -1.49 -23.93
N GLU A 65 14.61 -2.09 -23.09
CA GLU A 65 15.81 -2.81 -23.50
C GLU A 65 15.49 -4.31 -23.63
N THR A 66 16.31 -5.05 -24.38
CA THR A 66 16.09 -6.47 -24.68
C THR A 66 15.84 -7.32 -23.42
N GLY A 67 16.60 -7.08 -22.35
CA GLY A 67 16.41 -7.83 -21.10
C GLY A 67 15.05 -7.58 -20.44
N THR A 68 14.51 -6.36 -20.56
CA THR A 68 13.19 -6.02 -20.05
C THR A 68 12.07 -6.56 -20.93
N GLU A 69 12.26 -6.54 -22.25
CA GLU A 69 11.33 -7.12 -23.23
C GLU A 69 11.13 -8.62 -22.96
N ASP A 70 12.23 -9.36 -22.80
CA ASP A 70 12.21 -10.80 -22.50
C ASP A 70 11.56 -11.10 -21.15
N PHE A 71 11.78 -10.24 -20.13
CA PHE A 71 11.14 -10.38 -18.83
C PHE A 71 9.62 -10.16 -18.91
N LEU A 72 9.17 -9.13 -19.63
CA LEU A 72 7.75 -8.85 -19.85
C LEU A 72 7.09 -9.93 -20.70
N GLU A 73 7.78 -10.49 -21.69
CA GLU A 73 7.29 -11.65 -22.44
C GLU A 73 7.17 -12.90 -21.56
N SER A 74 8.14 -13.13 -20.67
CA SER A 74 8.09 -14.19 -19.66
C SER A 74 6.89 -14.03 -18.70
N LYS A 75 6.49 -12.80 -18.40
CA LYS A 75 5.24 -12.54 -17.66
C LYS A 75 4.02 -12.91 -18.49
N ARG A 76 3.92 -12.44 -19.74
CA ARG A 76 2.78 -12.71 -20.63
C ARG A 76 2.56 -14.20 -20.88
N SER A 77 3.64 -14.96 -21.01
CA SER A 77 3.59 -16.41 -21.19
C SER A 77 3.22 -17.18 -19.91
N GLY A 78 3.06 -16.49 -18.77
CA GLY A 78 2.73 -17.09 -17.49
C GLY A 78 3.92 -17.77 -16.79
N MET A 79 5.13 -17.70 -17.36
CA MET A 79 6.32 -18.37 -16.82
C MET A 79 6.72 -17.80 -15.45
N LEU A 80 6.51 -16.50 -15.24
CA LEU A 80 6.75 -15.85 -13.94
C LEU A 80 5.60 -16.07 -12.93
N GLY A 81 4.53 -16.76 -13.36
CA GLY A 81 3.24 -16.98 -12.69
C GLY A 81 2.60 -15.73 -12.10
N ASP A 82 1.92 -15.89 -10.96
CA ASP A 82 0.90 -14.94 -10.48
C ASP A 82 1.41 -13.78 -9.63
N VAL A 83 2.73 -13.66 -9.43
CA VAL A 83 3.28 -12.53 -8.66
C VAL A 83 2.98 -11.22 -9.41
N PRO A 84 2.47 -10.18 -8.74
CA PRO A 84 2.23 -8.89 -9.37
C PRO A 84 3.53 -8.23 -9.80
N ILE A 85 3.52 -7.65 -11.00
CA ILE A 85 4.60 -6.83 -11.55
C ILE A 85 4.04 -5.42 -11.71
N ILE A 86 4.73 -4.45 -11.13
CA ILE A 86 4.36 -3.04 -11.16
C ILE A 86 5.49 -2.28 -11.86
N ALA A 87 5.17 -1.52 -12.89
CA ALA A 87 6.15 -0.66 -13.53
C ALA A 87 6.39 0.60 -12.69
N VAL A 88 7.66 0.93 -12.42
CA VAL A 88 8.02 2.08 -11.60
C VAL A 88 8.87 3.03 -12.44
N PHE A 89 8.28 4.14 -12.86
CA PHE A 89 8.97 5.19 -13.60
C PHE A 89 9.66 6.14 -12.62
N THR A 90 10.99 6.10 -12.60
CA THR A 90 11.83 6.85 -11.66
C THR A 90 12.30 8.18 -12.26
N LYS A 91 12.77 9.09 -11.40
CA LYS A 91 13.26 10.43 -11.76
C LYS A 91 12.18 11.33 -12.38
N TYR A 92 10.96 11.24 -11.87
CA TYR A 92 9.82 12.02 -12.34
C TYR A 92 10.01 13.55 -12.12
N ASP A 93 10.72 13.93 -11.07
CA ASP A 93 11.16 15.32 -10.83
C ASP A 93 11.99 15.87 -12.00
N MET A 94 12.94 15.07 -12.51
CA MET A 94 13.76 15.46 -13.65
C MET A 94 12.94 15.64 -14.93
N LEU A 95 11.86 14.87 -15.09
CA LEU A 95 10.93 15.04 -16.20
C LEU A 95 10.19 16.38 -16.11
N ILE A 96 9.67 16.73 -14.93
CA ILE A 96 8.98 18.01 -14.70
C ILE A 96 9.93 19.18 -14.92
N ASP A 97 11.13 19.14 -14.34
CA ASP A 97 12.18 20.13 -14.55
C ASP A 97 12.49 20.35 -16.03
N ARG A 98 12.54 19.27 -16.81
CA ARG A 98 12.75 19.33 -18.25
C ARG A 98 11.59 20.03 -18.93
N MET A 99 10.36 19.68 -18.58
CA MET A 99 9.16 20.28 -19.18
C MET A 99 9.04 21.77 -18.86
N GLU A 100 9.35 22.17 -17.63
CA GLU A 100 9.36 23.57 -17.22
C GLU A 100 10.33 24.40 -18.07
N ARG A 101 11.55 23.88 -18.33
CA ARG A 101 12.55 24.55 -19.19
C ARG A 101 12.14 24.65 -20.66
N THR A 102 11.16 23.86 -21.10
CA THR A 102 10.62 23.92 -22.48
C THR A 102 9.39 24.82 -22.61
N LEU A 103 8.94 25.46 -21.52
CA LEU A 103 7.83 26.40 -21.58
C LEU A 103 8.29 27.71 -22.22
N ASP A 104 7.56 28.17 -23.24
CA ASP A 104 7.85 29.44 -23.90
C ASP A 104 7.59 30.62 -22.93
N GLU A 105 8.49 31.61 -22.91
CA GLU A 105 8.37 32.81 -22.06
C GLU A 105 7.00 33.52 -22.25
N THR A 106 6.45 33.49 -23.46
CA THR A 106 5.13 34.05 -23.77
C THR A 106 3.98 33.25 -23.17
N SER A 107 4.14 31.93 -23.01
CA SER A 107 3.14 31.03 -22.44
C SER A 107 3.08 31.14 -20.91
N ILE A 108 4.16 31.57 -20.27
CA ILE A 108 4.27 31.70 -18.82
C ILE A 108 4.17 33.14 -18.31
N ASN A 109 4.17 34.13 -19.20
CA ASN A 109 4.10 35.54 -18.82
C ASN A 109 2.79 35.86 -18.09
N GLY A 110 2.90 36.41 -16.87
CA GLY A 110 1.75 36.76 -16.03
C GLY A 110 1.12 35.58 -15.27
N LEU A 111 1.64 34.36 -15.42
CA LEU A 111 1.23 33.22 -14.60
C LEU A 111 1.90 33.27 -13.22
N SER A 112 1.23 32.69 -12.23
CA SER A 112 1.84 32.43 -10.93
C SER A 112 2.78 31.23 -11.03
N ASN A 113 3.77 31.14 -10.13
CA ASN A 113 4.68 29.98 -10.08
C ASN A 113 3.92 28.65 -9.99
N LYS A 114 2.83 28.60 -9.22
CA LYS A 114 1.99 27.41 -9.10
C LYS A 114 1.33 27.02 -10.44
N ALA A 115 0.88 28.00 -11.23
CA ALA A 115 0.29 27.72 -12.54
C ALA A 115 1.34 27.24 -13.57
N ILE A 116 2.58 27.74 -13.45
CA ILE A 116 3.71 27.27 -14.26
C ILE A 116 4.05 25.81 -13.91
N GLU A 117 4.09 25.48 -12.61
CA GLU A 117 4.33 24.13 -12.11
C GLU A 117 3.23 23.14 -12.57
N GLU A 118 1.95 23.52 -12.45
CA GLU A 118 0.83 22.71 -12.95
C GLU A 118 0.93 22.50 -14.48
N LEU A 119 1.35 23.51 -15.24
CA LEU A 119 1.55 23.40 -16.68
C LEU A 119 2.71 22.44 -17.02
N ALA A 120 3.83 22.56 -16.31
CA ALA A 120 4.99 21.67 -16.46
C ALA A 120 4.61 20.22 -16.14
N LYS A 121 3.84 20.00 -15.06
CA LYS A 121 3.31 18.69 -14.68
C LYS A 121 2.40 18.09 -15.74
N ASN A 122 1.46 18.87 -16.29
CA ASN A 122 0.58 18.41 -17.36
C ASN A 122 1.36 18.00 -18.63
N LYS A 123 2.41 18.76 -18.99
CA LYS A 123 3.30 18.39 -20.09
C LYS A 123 4.11 17.12 -19.77
N ALA A 124 4.58 16.98 -18.53
CA ALA A 124 5.31 15.81 -18.08
C ALA A 124 4.44 14.55 -18.15
N ASP A 125 3.19 14.63 -17.73
CA ASP A 125 2.24 13.51 -17.81
C ASP A 125 1.95 13.11 -19.26
N ALA A 126 1.84 14.07 -20.17
CA ALA A 126 1.68 13.80 -21.60
C ALA A 126 2.91 13.11 -22.21
N GLU A 127 4.12 13.61 -21.90
CA GLU A 127 5.38 13.00 -22.34
C GLU A 127 5.55 11.58 -21.77
N LEU A 128 5.20 11.39 -20.50
CA LEU A 128 5.25 10.09 -19.84
C LEU A 128 4.31 9.09 -20.52
N GLU A 129 3.10 9.52 -20.90
CA GLU A 129 2.17 8.65 -21.62
C GLU A 129 2.74 8.25 -22.99
N ASP A 130 3.28 9.19 -23.75
CA ASP A 130 3.81 8.92 -25.10
C ASP A 130 5.11 8.09 -25.08
N THR A 131 6.03 8.42 -24.18
CA THR A 131 7.38 7.85 -24.16
C THR A 131 7.48 6.57 -23.33
N CYS A 132 6.65 6.44 -22.30
CA CYS A 132 6.78 5.37 -21.31
C CYS A 132 5.56 4.45 -21.28
N ILE A 133 4.39 4.99 -20.93
CA ILE A 133 3.20 4.18 -20.63
C ILE A 133 2.62 3.56 -21.90
N GLY A 134 2.51 4.32 -22.98
CA GLY A 134 2.03 3.85 -24.29
C GLY A 134 2.85 2.68 -24.82
N PRO A 135 4.18 2.81 -24.94
CA PRO A 135 5.06 1.71 -25.35
C PRO A 135 4.98 0.49 -24.43
N LEU A 136 4.93 0.70 -23.11
CA LEU A 136 4.76 -0.40 -22.14
C LEU A 136 3.43 -1.13 -22.36
N LYS A 137 2.32 -0.41 -22.52
CA LYS A 137 0.99 -0.99 -22.79
C LYS A 137 0.97 -1.75 -24.12
N GLN A 138 1.56 -1.18 -25.16
CA GLN A 138 1.64 -1.80 -26.47
C GLN A 138 2.41 -3.12 -26.41
N PHE A 139 3.51 -3.15 -25.67
CA PHE A 139 4.32 -4.34 -25.53
C PHE A 139 3.66 -5.34 -24.57
N ALA A 140 3.52 -4.98 -23.30
CA ALA A 140 3.18 -5.90 -22.21
C ALA A 140 1.67 -6.12 -21.99
N GLY A 141 0.83 -5.29 -22.61
CA GLY A 141 -0.62 -5.28 -22.41
C GLY A 141 -1.07 -4.18 -21.43
N PRO A 142 -2.39 -3.88 -21.37
CA PRO A 142 -2.93 -2.77 -20.59
C PRO A 142 -2.96 -3.03 -19.07
N ASP A 143 -2.74 -4.27 -18.64
CA ASP A 143 -3.01 -4.72 -17.26
C ASP A 143 -1.81 -4.54 -16.32
N ILE A 144 -0.70 -3.97 -16.78
CA ILE A 144 0.44 -3.69 -15.89
C ILE A 144 0.21 -2.37 -15.16
N PRO A 145 -0.03 -2.40 -13.83
CA PRO A 145 -0.12 -1.19 -13.04
C PRO A 145 1.23 -0.47 -13.03
N TYR A 146 1.21 0.85 -12.97
CA TYR A 146 2.41 1.65 -12.95
C TYR A 146 2.32 2.80 -11.95
N ALA A 147 3.47 3.25 -11.47
CA ALA A 147 3.61 4.45 -10.66
C ALA A 147 4.80 5.28 -11.14
N THR A 148 4.68 6.60 -11.07
CA THR A 148 5.84 7.49 -11.13
C THR A 148 6.39 7.70 -9.73
N THR A 149 7.70 7.87 -9.61
CA THR A 149 8.37 8.10 -8.33
C THR A 149 9.50 9.10 -8.44
N SER A 150 9.68 9.86 -7.37
CA SER A 150 10.86 10.66 -7.13
C SER A 150 11.22 10.66 -5.65
N THR A 151 12.51 10.80 -5.35
CA THR A 151 13.04 10.99 -4.00
C THR A 151 13.33 12.47 -3.71
N ALA A 152 13.02 13.37 -4.63
CA ALA A 152 13.15 14.81 -4.44
C ALA A 152 12.18 15.31 -3.37
N ILE A 153 12.55 16.42 -2.72
CA ILE A 153 11.66 17.15 -1.81
C ILE A 153 10.40 17.55 -2.58
N ASP A 154 9.24 17.56 -1.92
CA ASP A 154 7.90 17.83 -2.48
C ASP A 154 7.28 16.71 -3.34
N TYR A 155 7.98 15.60 -3.58
CA TYR A 155 7.45 14.45 -4.34
C TYR A 155 7.03 13.25 -3.48
N GLU A 156 6.87 13.44 -2.18
CA GLU A 156 6.51 12.39 -1.21
C GLU A 156 5.21 11.66 -1.57
N GLU A 157 4.27 12.36 -2.20
CA GLU A 157 3.00 11.78 -2.69
C GLU A 157 3.24 10.66 -3.72
N THR A 158 4.27 10.76 -4.55
CA THR A 158 4.59 9.74 -5.57
C THR A 158 4.99 8.41 -4.94
N LEU A 159 5.73 8.45 -3.83
CA LEU A 159 6.10 7.26 -3.06
C LEU A 159 4.87 6.66 -2.36
N MET A 160 3.98 7.51 -1.83
CA MET A 160 2.72 7.08 -1.24
C MET A 160 1.82 6.37 -2.27
N HIS A 161 1.80 6.89 -3.50
CA HIS A 161 1.07 6.28 -4.61
C HIS A 161 1.65 4.91 -5.01
N LEU A 162 2.98 4.77 -5.09
CA LEU A 162 3.64 3.48 -5.35
C LEU A 162 3.26 2.45 -4.26
N ILE A 163 3.29 2.83 -2.99
CA ILE A 163 2.91 1.95 -1.88
C ILE A 163 1.44 1.50 -2.04
N GLN A 164 0.53 2.44 -2.34
CA GLN A 164 -0.88 2.13 -2.49
C GLN A 164 -1.16 1.18 -3.67
N ILE A 165 -0.50 1.39 -4.81
CA ILE A 165 -0.60 0.48 -5.96
C ILE A 165 -0.06 -0.90 -5.59
N THR A 166 1.08 -0.95 -4.90
CA THR A 166 1.69 -2.22 -4.49
C THR A 166 0.77 -3.02 -3.59
N GLU A 167 0.18 -2.38 -2.58
CA GLU A 167 -0.78 -3.03 -1.69
C GLU A 167 -2.02 -3.52 -2.46
N ASN A 168 -2.63 -2.66 -3.29
CA ASN A 168 -3.80 -3.03 -4.08
C ASN A 168 -3.54 -4.25 -4.97
N CYS A 169 -2.34 -4.34 -5.54
CA CYS A 169 -1.94 -5.52 -6.30
C CYS A 169 -1.85 -6.72 -5.37
N VAL A 170 -1.05 -6.67 -4.31
CA VAL A 170 -0.87 -7.81 -3.40
C VAL A 170 -2.20 -8.31 -2.82
N ASP A 171 -3.12 -7.41 -2.47
CA ASP A 171 -4.47 -7.72 -2.00
C ASP A 171 -5.30 -8.51 -3.01
N GLN A 172 -5.16 -8.21 -4.31
CA GLN A 172 -5.87 -8.91 -5.38
C GLN A 172 -5.27 -10.28 -5.70
N TYR A 173 -3.95 -10.41 -5.60
CA TYR A 173 -3.23 -11.61 -6.05
C TYR A 173 -3.08 -12.69 -4.97
N PHE A 174 -3.12 -12.33 -3.68
CA PHE A 174 -2.92 -13.29 -2.61
C PHE A 174 -4.21 -13.59 -1.84
N VAL A 175 -4.27 -14.80 -1.26
CA VAL A 175 -5.24 -15.16 -0.20
C VAL A 175 -5.20 -14.05 0.87
N PRO A 176 -6.33 -13.68 1.51
CA PRO A 176 -6.41 -12.51 2.40
C PRO A 176 -5.54 -12.56 3.68
N GLN A 177 -4.56 -13.47 3.75
CA GLN A 177 -3.48 -13.52 4.73
C GLN A 177 -2.21 -12.78 4.24
N ALA A 178 -1.90 -12.73 2.94
CA ALA A 178 -0.72 -11.99 2.46
C ALA A 178 -0.97 -10.49 2.30
N ALA A 179 -2.21 -10.09 2.00
CA ALA A 179 -2.73 -8.73 2.18
C ALA A 179 -2.36 -8.17 3.58
N VAL A 180 -2.69 -8.94 4.61
CA VAL A 180 -2.41 -8.61 6.01
C VAL A 180 -0.90 -8.50 6.28
N ILE A 181 -0.07 -9.39 5.72
CA ILE A 181 1.39 -9.33 5.88
C ILE A 181 1.96 -8.05 5.25
N THR A 182 1.45 -7.63 4.10
CA THR A 182 1.89 -6.42 3.42
C THR A 182 1.51 -5.17 4.19
N SER A 183 0.27 -5.06 4.69
CA SER A 183 -0.14 -3.94 5.54
C SER A 183 0.61 -3.90 6.88
N ILE A 184 1.00 -5.06 7.44
CA ILE A 184 1.89 -5.14 8.61
C ILE A 184 3.26 -4.53 8.29
N ALA A 185 3.83 -4.84 7.13
CA ALA A 185 5.13 -4.32 6.71
C ALA A 185 5.12 -2.80 6.41
N GLN A 186 3.97 -2.15 6.20
CA GLN A 186 3.90 -0.72 5.87
C GLN A 186 3.80 0.18 7.10
N ARG A 187 4.89 0.82 7.56
CA ARG A 187 4.92 1.61 8.81
C ARG A 187 4.22 2.98 8.76
N ILE A 188 4.15 3.61 7.58
CA ILE A 188 3.85 5.06 7.43
C ILE A 188 2.36 5.32 7.09
N GLN A 189 1.55 4.28 6.85
CA GLN A 189 0.15 4.44 6.45
C GLN A 189 -0.83 3.91 7.51
N PRO A 190 -1.25 4.74 8.49
CA PRO A 190 -2.18 4.32 9.55
C PRO A 190 -3.53 3.81 9.04
N GLY A 191 -4.04 4.37 7.93
CA GLY A 191 -5.32 3.98 7.34
C GLY A 191 -5.35 2.52 6.88
N LEU A 192 -4.24 2.05 6.30
CA LEU A 192 -4.08 0.67 5.83
C LEU A 192 -4.06 -0.32 7.00
N LYS A 193 -3.24 0.00 8.02
CA LYS A 193 -3.18 -0.79 9.25
C LYS A 193 -4.54 -0.87 9.93
N MET A 194 -5.32 0.21 9.93
CA MET A 194 -6.68 0.23 10.50
C MET A 194 -7.63 -0.70 9.74
N LYS A 195 -7.67 -0.63 8.40
CA LYS A 195 -8.54 -1.47 7.56
C LYS A 195 -8.21 -2.96 7.76
N ALA A 196 -6.93 -3.31 7.69
CA ALA A 196 -6.47 -4.68 7.87
C ALA A 196 -6.68 -5.17 9.32
N SER A 197 -6.51 -4.30 10.33
CA SER A 197 -6.86 -4.60 11.74
C SER A 197 -8.33 -4.94 11.93
N ILE A 198 -9.23 -4.16 11.31
CA ILE A 198 -10.67 -4.42 11.35
C ILE A 198 -10.99 -5.76 10.72
N GLU A 199 -10.35 -6.08 9.59
CA GLU A 199 -10.60 -7.33 8.87
C GLU A 199 -10.11 -8.56 9.64
N VAL A 200 -8.87 -8.53 10.14
CA VAL A 200 -8.31 -9.57 11.02
C VAL A 200 -9.15 -9.70 12.28
N GLY A 201 -9.52 -8.57 12.88
CA GLY A 201 -10.33 -8.51 14.08
C GLY A 201 -11.70 -9.14 13.90
N LYS A 202 -12.37 -8.83 12.79
CA LYS A 202 -13.63 -9.45 12.38
C LYS A 202 -13.49 -10.97 12.18
N ARG A 203 -12.42 -11.42 11.53
CA ARG A 203 -12.21 -12.86 11.27
C ARG A 203 -11.88 -13.65 12.52
N ARG A 204 -11.00 -13.12 13.38
CA ARG A 204 -10.42 -13.85 14.53
C ARG A 204 -11.25 -13.72 15.80
N TYR A 205 -11.76 -12.51 16.08
CA TYR A 205 -12.45 -12.24 17.33
C TYR A 205 -13.97 -12.20 17.19
N TRP A 206 -14.54 -11.80 16.04
CA TRP A 206 -16.01 -11.64 15.93
C TRP A 206 -16.78 -12.95 16.06
N LYS A 207 -16.28 -14.05 15.49
CA LYS A 207 -16.84 -15.41 15.68
C LYS A 207 -16.81 -15.85 17.14
N THR A 208 -15.82 -15.36 17.88
CA THR A 208 -15.57 -15.71 19.28
C THR A 208 -16.37 -14.81 20.23
N LEU A 209 -16.55 -13.53 19.86
CA LEU A 209 -17.38 -12.54 20.53
C LEU A 209 -18.87 -12.89 20.41
N SER A 210 -19.33 -13.36 19.25
CA SER A 210 -20.74 -13.75 19.04
C SER A 210 -21.14 -14.98 19.86
N LEU A 211 -20.17 -15.76 20.35
CA LEU A 211 -20.42 -16.93 21.21
C LEU A 211 -20.44 -16.59 22.71
N GLY A 212 -20.20 -15.33 23.10
CA GLY A 212 -20.53 -14.72 24.41
C GLY A 212 -19.88 -15.31 25.68
N THR A 213 -19.18 -16.45 25.59
CA THR A 213 -18.83 -17.29 26.74
C THR A 213 -17.39 -17.12 27.22
N ILE A 214 -16.49 -16.63 26.37
CA ILE A 214 -15.04 -16.58 26.65
C ILE A 214 -14.63 -15.35 27.47
N PHE A 215 -15.32 -14.21 27.29
CA PHE A 215 -15.03 -12.97 28.02
C PHE A 215 -15.65 -12.91 29.42
N MET A 216 -16.60 -13.80 29.74
CA MET A 216 -17.28 -13.84 31.05
C MET A 216 -16.34 -14.12 32.23
N LYS A 217 -15.15 -14.70 31.98
CA LYS A 217 -14.17 -15.05 33.02
C LYS A 217 -13.06 -14.01 33.22
N HIS A 218 -12.99 -12.98 32.38
CA HIS A 218 -11.93 -11.97 32.40
C HIS A 218 -12.52 -10.57 32.52
N LYS A 219 -11.82 -9.66 33.21
CA LYS A 219 -12.28 -8.26 33.26
C LYS A 219 -12.10 -7.66 31.87
N MET A 220 -13.08 -6.90 31.41
CA MET A 220 -13.03 -6.18 30.13
C MET A 220 -11.75 -5.36 29.97
N ARG A 221 -11.26 -4.77 31.06
CA ARG A 221 -9.99 -4.03 31.08
C ARG A 221 -8.79 -4.89 30.70
N ASP A 222 -8.70 -6.11 31.21
CA ASP A 222 -7.60 -7.03 30.95
C ASP A 222 -7.63 -7.50 29.49
N CYS A 223 -8.84 -7.74 28.95
CA CYS A 223 -9.03 -8.08 27.55
C CYS A 223 -8.65 -6.94 26.61
N LEU A 224 -9.08 -5.71 26.91
CA LEU A 224 -8.69 -4.52 26.15
C LEU A 224 -7.18 -4.28 26.21
N TYR A 225 -6.56 -4.54 27.36
CA TYR A 225 -5.12 -4.40 27.52
C TYR A 225 -4.35 -5.36 26.61
N VAL A 226 -4.73 -6.65 26.59
CA VAL A 226 -4.10 -7.67 25.73
C VAL A 226 -4.36 -7.37 24.26
N LEU A 227 -5.61 -7.09 23.88
CA LEU A 227 -5.95 -6.75 22.49
C LEU A 227 -5.18 -5.53 21.99
N HIS A 228 -5.05 -4.51 22.83
CA HIS A 228 -4.31 -3.31 22.47
C HIS A 228 -2.81 -3.58 22.32
N THR A 229 -2.20 -4.34 23.23
CA THR A 229 -0.80 -4.77 23.08
C THR A 229 -0.60 -5.57 21.80
N ASP A 230 -1.45 -6.57 21.55
CA ASP A 230 -1.41 -7.37 20.33
C ASP A 230 -1.54 -6.50 19.08
N ILE A 231 -2.42 -5.49 19.10
CA ILE A 231 -2.55 -4.56 17.97
C ILE A 231 -1.26 -3.76 17.77
N VAL A 232 -0.73 -3.12 18.81
CA VAL A 232 0.45 -2.26 18.65
C VAL A 232 1.67 -3.07 18.18
N ASP A 233 1.87 -4.27 18.73
CA ASP A 233 3.03 -5.13 18.43
C ASP A 233 2.91 -5.80 17.05
N VAL A 234 1.72 -6.30 16.70
CA VAL A 234 1.49 -6.96 15.40
C VAL A 234 1.61 -5.96 14.26
N TRP A 235 1.02 -4.78 14.43
CA TRP A 235 0.88 -3.81 13.36
C TRP A 235 2.10 -2.91 13.18
N ASP A 236 3.19 -3.02 13.94
CA ASP A 236 4.44 -2.27 13.73
C ASP A 236 4.22 -0.78 13.37
N PHE A 237 3.44 -0.08 14.20
CA PHE A 237 3.23 1.35 14.01
C PHE A 237 4.55 2.11 14.25
N ASN A 238 4.77 3.21 13.52
CA ASN A 238 5.93 4.07 13.77
C ASN A 238 5.74 4.85 15.08
N ASP A 239 6.18 4.26 16.18
CA ASP A 239 6.06 4.82 17.53
C ASP A 239 7.44 4.89 18.22
N PRO A 240 8.33 5.79 17.77
CA PRO A 240 9.72 5.85 18.26
C PRO A 240 9.83 6.20 19.75
N HIS A 241 8.76 6.70 20.35
CA HIS A 241 8.70 7.10 21.76
C HIS A 241 7.82 6.16 22.60
N HIS A 242 7.31 5.07 22.02
CA HIS A 242 6.47 4.07 22.69
C HIS A 242 5.19 4.66 23.33
N TYR A 243 4.64 5.75 22.76
CA TYR A 243 3.44 6.40 23.26
C TYR A 243 2.20 5.51 23.14
N LEU A 244 2.11 4.67 22.11
CA LEU A 244 0.97 3.79 21.92
C LEU A 244 0.89 2.78 23.04
N LEU A 245 2.02 2.26 23.54
CA LEU A 245 2.03 1.32 24.67
C LEU A 245 1.93 1.98 26.06
N SER A 246 1.97 3.32 26.14
CA SER A 246 1.96 4.09 27.38
C SER A 246 0.70 3.87 28.24
N ALA A 247 0.81 4.09 29.55
CA ALA A 247 -0.32 3.95 30.46
C ALA A 247 -1.38 5.03 30.17
N GLU A 248 -0.94 6.23 29.82
CA GLU A 248 -1.77 7.39 29.50
C GLU A 248 -2.65 7.13 28.28
N PHE A 249 -2.06 6.59 27.21
CA PHE A 249 -2.82 6.25 26.00
C PHE A 249 -3.81 5.10 26.25
N ARG A 250 -3.41 4.08 27.01
CA ARG A 250 -4.30 2.96 27.38
C ARG A 250 -5.50 3.43 28.21
N GLU A 251 -5.32 4.36 29.14
CA GLU A 251 -6.43 4.94 29.92
C GLU A 251 -7.37 5.77 29.04
N LEU A 252 -6.85 6.51 28.06
CA LEU A 252 -7.67 7.23 27.07
C LEU A 252 -8.55 6.26 26.25
N MET A 253 -7.97 5.14 25.79
CA MET A 253 -8.70 4.11 25.04
C MET A 253 -9.85 3.49 25.86
N ILE A 254 -9.61 3.18 27.13
CA ILE A 254 -10.65 2.66 28.05
C ILE A 254 -11.75 3.70 28.29
N LYS A 255 -11.38 4.98 28.38
CA LYS A 255 -12.34 6.07 28.55
C LYS A 255 -13.25 6.21 27.33
N TRP A 256 -12.68 6.17 26.12
CA TRP A 256 -13.44 6.24 24.87
C TRP A 256 -14.35 5.04 24.67
N SER A 257 -13.88 3.82 24.97
CA SER A 257 -14.72 2.62 24.85
C SER A 257 -15.96 2.68 25.75
N LYS A 258 -15.84 3.28 26.94
CA LYS A 258 -16.98 3.50 27.84
C LYS A 258 -17.94 4.56 27.32
N LEU A 259 -17.41 5.64 26.75
CA LEU A 259 -18.21 6.73 26.17
C LEU A 259 -19.03 6.25 24.98
N ASP A 260 -18.46 5.43 24.09
CA ASP A 260 -19.19 4.92 22.92
C ASP A 260 -20.22 3.86 23.31
N LEU A 261 -19.92 2.99 24.29
CA LEU A 261 -20.91 2.05 24.82
C LEU A 261 -22.13 2.79 25.41
N GLN A 262 -21.89 3.92 26.09
CA GLN A 262 -22.96 4.74 26.65
C GLN A 262 -23.82 5.37 25.54
N LYS A 263 -23.21 5.88 24.46
CA LYS A 263 -23.95 6.42 23.31
C LYS A 263 -24.80 5.35 22.64
N ASP A 264 -24.30 4.13 22.48
CA ASP A 264 -25.04 3.02 21.87
C ASP A 264 -26.23 2.59 22.75
N ILE A 265 -26.04 2.55 24.07
CA ILE A 265 -27.11 2.30 25.04
C ILE A 265 -28.17 3.41 24.95
N ASP A 266 -27.75 4.67 24.94
CA ASP A 266 -28.65 5.82 24.86
C ASP A 266 -29.43 5.85 23.54
N ALA A 267 -28.77 5.51 22.42
CA ALA A 267 -29.40 5.38 21.11
C ALA A 267 -30.43 4.25 21.10
N SER A 268 -30.09 3.07 21.65
CA SER A 268 -31.02 1.95 21.77
C SER A 268 -32.21 2.26 22.68
N LEU A 269 -32.00 2.94 23.81
CA LEU A 269 -33.07 3.37 24.71
C LEU A 269 -33.98 4.41 24.06
N SER A 270 -33.42 5.31 23.24
CA SER A 270 -34.18 6.30 22.48
C SER A 270 -35.05 5.66 21.38
N ALA A 271 -34.55 4.61 20.72
CA ALA A 271 -35.29 3.84 19.72
C ALA A 271 -36.46 3.06 20.35
N THR A 272 -36.23 2.43 21.51
CA THR A 272 -37.28 1.72 22.27
C THR A 272 -38.37 2.68 22.77
N ARG A 273 -38.00 3.88 23.25
CA ARG A 273 -38.98 4.90 23.68
C ARG A 273 -39.85 5.42 22.53
N ARG A 274 -39.30 5.58 21.32
CA ARG A 274 -40.07 5.96 20.12
C ARG A 274 -41.05 4.86 19.69
N SER A 275 -40.67 3.59 19.84
CA SER A 275 -41.56 2.45 19.61
C SER A 275 -42.71 2.40 20.63
N SER A 276 -42.45 2.59 21.93
CA SER A 276 -43.49 2.55 22.97
C SER A 276 -44.46 3.73 22.94
N ALA A 277 -44.06 4.89 22.39
CA ALA A 277 -44.92 6.07 22.26
C ALA A 277 -45.92 5.97 21.09
N SER A 278 -45.84 4.92 20.27
CA SER A 278 -46.69 4.73 19.08
C SER A 278 -47.85 3.73 19.27
N CYS A 279 -48.07 3.21 20.48
CA CYS A 279 -49.26 2.39 20.77
C CYS A 279 -50.48 3.27 21.09
N PRO A 280 -51.59 3.21 20.32
CA PRO A 280 -52.80 3.93 20.66
C PRO A 280 -53.51 3.22 21.82
N THR A 281 -53.79 3.95 22.89
CA THR A 281 -54.70 3.50 23.95
C THR A 281 -56.12 3.42 23.40
N SER A 282 -56.60 2.23 23.11
CA SER A 282 -58.03 1.98 22.83
C SER A 282 -58.78 1.94 24.16
N SER A 283 -59.44 3.04 24.51
CA SER A 283 -60.49 3.06 25.54
C SER A 283 -61.82 2.70 24.89
N THR A 284 -62.43 1.63 25.41
CA THR A 284 -63.81 1.16 25.19
C THR A 284 -64.86 2.20 25.52
#